data_AF-A0A519GWE4-F1
#
_entry.id   AF-A0A519GWE4-F1
#
_cell.length_a   1.000
_cell.length_b   1.000
_cell.length_c   1.000
_cell.angle_alpha   90.00
_cell.angle_beta   90.00
_cell.angle_gamma   90.00
#
_symmetry.space_group_name_H-M   'P 1'
#
loop_
_entity.id
_entity.type
_entity.pdbx_description
1 polymer ?
#
loop_
_entity_poly.entity_id
_entity_poly.type
_entity_poly.pdbx_seq_one_letter_code
_entity_poly.pdbx_strand_id
1 'polypeptide(L)'
;GYPGANRDSLFGVFAPAKTPAPVLRRLNAAINQVLQDAPLQRALHESHNLPAGGSADDFAREIALDRQRNRALVLDGRSQFD
;
A
#
# COMPACT_ATOMS: atom_id res chain seq x y z
N GLY A 1 21.56 -9.94 7.14
CA GLY A 1 20.19 -9.53 6.71
C GLY A 1 19.25 -10.69 6.96
N TYR A 2 17.93 -10.44 6.97
CA TYR A 2 16.91 -11.46 7.21
C TYR A 2 16.09 -11.68 5.93
N PRO A 3 16.39 -12.72 5.11
CA PRO A 3 15.80 -12.87 3.78
C PRO A 3 14.27 -12.91 3.76
N GLY A 4 13.64 -13.44 4.83
CA GLY A 4 12.18 -13.46 4.96
C GLY A 4 11.52 -12.08 5.01
N ALA A 5 12.27 -11.04 5.40
CA ALA A 5 11.81 -9.65 5.41
C ALA A 5 12.09 -8.90 4.09
N ASN A 6 12.74 -9.53 3.10
CA ASN A 6 12.93 -8.92 1.79
C ASN A 6 11.62 -9.00 0.98
N ARG A 7 10.75 -8.00 1.14
CA ARG A 7 9.42 -7.93 0.55
C ARG A 7 9.13 -6.51 0.06
N ASP A 8 8.16 -6.40 -0.83
CA ASP A 8 7.70 -5.11 -1.32
C ASP A 8 7.05 -4.30 -0.19
N SER A 9 7.25 -2.98 -0.23
CA SER A 9 6.56 -2.02 0.63
C SER A 9 5.46 -1.31 -0.15
N LEU A 10 4.31 -1.10 0.48
CA LEU A 10 3.18 -0.44 -0.14
C LEU A 10 2.94 0.93 0.50
N PHE A 11 2.82 1.95 -0.33
CA PHE A 11 2.34 3.28 0.05
C PHE A 11 0.86 3.41 -0.28
N GLY A 12 0.13 4.21 0.49
CA GLY A 12 -1.27 4.50 0.18
C GLY A 12 -1.82 5.71 0.89
N VAL A 13 -3.01 6.13 0.45
CA VAL A 13 -3.73 7.29 0.96
C VAL A 13 -4.86 6.83 1.86
N PHE A 14 -4.97 7.45 3.03
CA PHE A 14 -5.99 7.14 4.03
C PHE A 14 -6.90 8.34 4.26
N ALA A 15 -8.12 8.06 4.69
CA ALA A 15 -9.08 9.07 5.10
C ALA A 15 -9.64 8.71 6.50
N PRO A 16 -10.20 9.68 7.26
CA PRO A 16 -10.84 9.39 8.54
C PRO A 16 -11.90 8.28 8.43
N ALA A 17 -12.03 7.44 9.47
CA ALA A 17 -12.90 6.27 9.45
C ALA A 17 -14.38 6.59 9.17
N LYS A 18 -14.83 7.81 9.48
CA LYS A 18 -16.22 8.27 9.26
C LYS A 18 -16.40 9.09 7.98
N THR A 19 -15.42 9.08 7.07
CA THR A 19 -15.55 9.76 5.77
C THR A 19 -16.75 9.19 5.01
N PRO A 20 -17.69 10.02 4.52
CA PRO A 20 -18.84 9.53 3.79
C PRO A 20 -18.44 8.74 2.54
N ALA A 21 -19.13 7.62 2.30
CA ALA A 21 -18.83 6.73 1.17
C ALA A 21 -18.79 7.44 -0.21
N PRO A 22 -19.67 8.42 -0.53
CA PRO A 22 -19.55 9.16 -1.79
C PRO A 22 -18.24 9.94 -1.93
N VAL A 23 -17.70 10.47 -0.83
CA VAL A 23 -16.43 11.20 -0.82
C VAL A 23 -15.28 10.23 -1.05
N LEU A 24 -15.28 9.07 -0.38
CA LEU A 24 -14.27 8.02 -0.59
C LEU A 24 -14.24 7.57 -2.06
N ARG A 25 -15.40 7.31 -2.66
CA ARG A 25 -15.48 6.91 -4.08
C ARG A 25 -14.91 7.98 -5.00
N ARG A 26 -15.22 9.25 -4.75
CA ARG A 26 -14.70 10.37 -5.54
C ARG A 26 -13.18 10.48 -5.42
N LEU A 27 -12.63 10.37 -4.21
CA LEU A 27 -11.19 10.41 -3.97
C LEU A 27 -10.49 9.24 -4.66
N ASN A 28 -11.01 8.01 -4.50
CA ASN A 28 -10.44 6.82 -5.13
C ASN A 28 -10.43 6.94 -6.66
N ALA A 29 -11.51 7.45 -7.26
CA ALA A 29 -11.58 7.68 -8.70
C ALA A 29 -10.55 8.72 -9.16
N ALA A 30 -10.42 9.84 -8.45
CA ALA A 30 -9.45 10.88 -8.78
C ALA A 30 -8.00 10.39 -8.65
N ILE A 31 -7.69 9.61 -7.61
CA ILE A 31 -6.36 9.01 -7.43
C ILE A 31 -6.05 8.05 -8.57
N ASN A 32 -6.97 7.15 -8.90
CA ASN A 32 -6.78 6.21 -10.01
C ASN A 32 -6.59 6.91 -11.36
N GLN A 33 -7.28 8.04 -11.57
CA GLN A 33 -7.10 8.85 -12.78
C GLN A 33 -5.69 9.44 -12.83
N VAL A 34 -5.24 10.10 -11.77
CA VAL A 34 -3.91 10.73 -11.72
C VAL A 34 -2.77 9.71 -11.81
N LEU A 35 -2.96 8.48 -11.32
CA LEU A 35 -2.00 7.38 -11.51
C LEU A 35 -1.77 6.99 -12.98
N GLN A 36 -2.65 7.41 -13.90
CA GLN A 36 -2.46 7.22 -15.35
C GLN A 36 -1.63 8.35 -16.00
N ASP A 37 -1.33 9.42 -15.27
CA ASP A 37 -0.59 10.57 -15.81
C ASP A 37 0.89 10.21 -16.01
N ALA A 38 1.37 10.33 -17.25
CA ALA A 38 2.73 9.96 -17.61
C ALA A 38 3.83 10.67 -16.78
N PRO A 39 3.71 11.97 -16.42
CA PRO A 39 4.69 12.61 -15.53
C PRO A 39 4.74 11.98 -14.15
N LEU A 40 3.59 11.58 -13.59
CA LEU A 40 3.55 10.93 -12.27
C LEU A 40 4.14 9.52 -12.35
N GLN A 41 3.75 8.73 -13.35
CA GLN A 41 4.33 7.40 -13.55
C GLN A 41 5.85 7.46 -13.68
N ARG A 42 6.38 8.43 -14.43
CA ARG A 42 7.82 8.65 -14.55
C ARG A 42 8.45 8.93 -13.18
N ALA A 43 7.90 9.85 -12.40
CA ALA A 43 8.42 10.18 -11.07
C ALA A 43 8.37 8.98 -10.10
N LEU A 44 7.32 8.15 -10.17
CA LEU A 44 7.23 6.92 -9.39
C LEU A 44 8.33 5.94 -9.80
N HIS A 45 8.52 5.70 -11.11
CA HIS A 45 9.57 4.80 -11.59
C HIS A 45 10.99 5.30 -11.26
N GLU A 46 11.26 6.60 -11.38
CA GLU A 46 12.54 7.22 -11.02
C GLU A 46 12.85 7.08 -9.52
N SER A 47 11.82 6.98 -8.68
CA SER A 47 11.93 6.69 -7.24
C SER A 47 11.83 5.20 -6.91
N HIS A 48 11.92 4.32 -7.92
CA HIS A 48 11.81 2.86 -7.79
C HIS A 48 10.48 2.36 -7.20
N ASN A 49 9.40 3.12 -7.43
CA ASN A 49 8.04 2.73 -7.11
C ASN A 49 7.27 2.30 -8.37
N LEU A 50 6.28 1.44 -8.18
CA LEU A 50 5.33 1.06 -9.22
C LEU A 50 3.97 1.71 -8.94
N PRO A 51 3.33 2.34 -9.94
CA PRO A 51 1.97 2.84 -9.78
C PRO A 51 1.02 1.69 -9.45
N ALA A 52 0.30 1.81 -8.33
CA ALA A 52 -0.68 0.82 -7.89
C ALA A 52 -2.05 1.49 -7.74
N GLY A 53 -2.95 1.21 -8.68
CA GLY A 53 -4.36 1.60 -8.60
C GLY A 53 -5.22 0.47 -8.04
N GLY A 54 -6.54 0.70 -7.99
CA GLY A 54 -7.51 -0.32 -7.58
C GLY A 54 -8.69 0.25 -6.80
N SER A 55 -9.44 -0.64 -6.15
CA SER A 55 -10.50 -0.22 -5.24
C SER A 55 -9.98 -0.03 -3.82
N ALA A 56 -10.69 0.78 -3.02
CA ALA A 56 -10.40 0.92 -1.60
C ALA A 56 -10.51 -0.42 -0.84
N ASP A 57 -11.40 -1.33 -1.28
CA ASP A 57 -11.57 -2.65 -0.69
C ASP A 57 -10.39 -3.58 -1.00
N ASP A 58 -9.84 -3.50 -2.22
CA ASP A 58 -8.60 -4.21 -2.57
C ASP A 58 -7.45 -3.76 -1.70
N PHE A 59 -7.31 -2.45 -1.51
CA PHE A 59 -6.26 -1.90 -0.66
C PHE A 59 -6.46 -2.29 0.82
N ALA A 60 -7.69 -2.28 1.33
CA ALA A 60 -7.99 -2.75 2.68
C ALA A 60 -7.63 -4.24 2.87
N ARG A 61 -7.87 -5.08 1.87
CA ARG A 61 -7.44 -6.49 1.87
C ARG A 61 -5.92 -6.62 1.90
N GLU A 62 -5.20 -5.86 1.07
CA GLU A 62 -3.73 -5.92 1.06
C GLU A 62 -3.13 -5.50 2.39
N ILE A 63 -3.67 -4.45 3.04
CA ILE A 63 -3.23 -4.05 4.39
C ILE A 63 -3.41 -5.19 5.40
N ALA A 64 -4.52 -5.93 5.34
CA ALA A 64 -4.76 -7.04 6.25
C ALA A 64 -3.77 -8.20 6.01
N LEU A 65 -3.52 -8.54 4.74
CA LEU A 65 -2.55 -9.56 4.35
C LEU A 65 -1.13 -9.16 4.75
N ASP A 66 -0.74 -7.91 4.51
CA ASP A 66 0.58 -7.41 4.87
C ASP A 66 0.84 -7.51 6.38
N ARG A 67 -0.13 -7.09 7.20
CA ARG A 67 -0.06 -7.24 8.66
C ARG A 67 0.12 -8.69 9.08
N GLN A 68 -0.58 -9.63 8.42
CA GLN A 68 -0.43 -11.06 8.71
C GLN A 68 0.96 -11.57 8.36
N ARG A 69 1.48 -11.23 7.16
CA ARG A 69 2.82 -11.62 6.72
C ARG A 69 3.89 -11.10 7.69
N ASN A 70 3.78 -9.83 8.08
CA ASN A 70 4.77 -9.18 8.94
C ASN A 70 4.69 -9.69 10.39
N ARG A 71 3.49 -9.98 10.90
CA ARG A 71 3.34 -10.64 12.20
C ARG A 71 4.04 -12.01 12.23
N ALA A 72 3.90 -12.81 11.17
CA ALA A 72 4.55 -14.11 11.09
C ALA A 72 6.08 -13.99 11.12
N LEU A 73 6.66 -13.00 10.42
CA LEU A 73 8.10 -12.75 10.43
C LEU A 73 8.62 -12.39 11.82
N VAL A 74 7.93 -11.50 12.54
CA VAL A 74 8.36 -11.08 13.89
C VAL A 74 8.31 -12.24 14.87
N LEU A 75 7.32 -13.13 14.75
CA LEU A 75 7.21 -14.29 15.63
C LEU A 75 8.25 -15.37 15.33
N ASP A 76 8.56 -15.62 14.06
CA ASP A 76 9.56 -16.60 13.62
C ASP A 76 10.99 -16.14 13.94
N GLY A 77 11.27 -14.84 13.78
CA GLY A 77 12.60 -14.26 13.95
C GLY A 77 12.82 -13.52 15.27
N ARG A 78 12.00 -13.73 16.31
CA ARG A 78 11.95 -12.87 17.51
C ARG A 78 13.31 -12.58 18.16
N SER A 79 14.20 -13.58 18.26
CA SER A 79 15.55 -13.43 18.80
C SER A 79 16.52 -12.61 17.94
N GLN A 80 16.14 -12.27 16.70
CA GLN A 80 16.92 -11.40 15.81
C GLN A 80 16.49 -9.93 15.89
N PHE A 81 15.39 -9.62 16.59
CA PHE A 81 14.82 -8.27 16.72
C PHE A 81 14.81 -7.73 18.17
N ASP A 82 15.24 -8.54 19.14
CA ASP A 82 15.55 -8.13 20.52
C ASP A 82 17.03 -7.70 20.62
#